data_AF-A0A849GTV9-F1
#
_entry.id   AF-A0A849GTV9-F1
#
_cell.length_a   1.000
_cell.length_b   1.000
_cell.length_c   1.000
_cell.angle_alpha   90.00
_cell.angle_beta   90.00
_cell.angle_gamma   90.00
#
_symmetry.space_group_name_H-M   'P 1'
#
loop_
_entity.id
_entity.type
_entity.pdbx_description
1 polymer ?
#
loop_
_entity_poly.entity_id
_entity_poly.type
_entity_poly.pdbx_seq_one_letter_code
_entity_poly.pdbx_strand_id
1 'polypeptide(L)'
;MTPLEDRWETLEACEEAVRRRGRVLATTTHLSLVDVEDGKLIRIGAPPRLEFVEWRYGPRSSEESSRPGFWARLLSRLPSPPVGGYDPYKGFEGALRSEPWLASPFLEQASPLTYLFSEVPLAPVCPSCHGPLALRPWEFQRIEILAGPHGPSVLAVCAICDTEVVLDLLEARPVLRVALGIVTPQPVLRQIATGAALEMDAMGGPKALLGSLASARHALGDLGSQARAGLIMTLDELAELEALEAEWRRAEEIAAIMDGELSDIPGFEAFRKNILDRGR
;
A
#
# COMPACT_ATOMS: atom_id res chain seq x y z
N MET A 1 -3.98 37.97 6.66
CA MET A 1 -4.45 36.61 6.36
C MET A 1 -5.35 36.19 7.50
N THR A 2 -6.58 35.78 7.21
CA THR A 2 -7.54 35.30 8.21
C THR A 2 -7.05 33.97 8.80
N PRO A 3 -7.25 33.70 10.11
CA PRO A 3 -6.86 32.45 10.75
C PRO A 3 -7.44 31.22 10.07
N LEU A 4 -6.75 30.08 10.16
CA LEU A 4 -7.14 28.83 9.49
C LEU A 4 -8.47 28.28 10.03
N GLU A 5 -8.74 28.51 11.32
CA GLU A 5 -9.98 28.10 12.00
C GLU A 5 -11.23 28.71 11.35
N ASP A 6 -11.12 29.93 10.80
CA ASP A 6 -12.23 30.66 10.17
C ASP A 6 -12.46 30.28 8.69
N ARG A 7 -11.68 29.33 8.15
CA ARG A 7 -11.73 28.90 6.73
C ARG A 7 -12.24 27.47 6.55
N TRP A 8 -12.74 26.84 7.60
CA TRP A 8 -13.14 25.44 7.59
C TRP A 8 -14.23 25.14 6.55
N GLU A 9 -15.26 25.98 6.45
CA GLU A 9 -16.33 25.83 5.44
C GLU A 9 -15.80 25.92 4.00
N THR A 10 -14.76 26.74 3.77
CA THR A 10 -14.13 26.85 2.46
C THR A 10 -13.30 25.60 2.15
N LEU A 11 -12.61 25.03 3.14
CA LEU A 11 -11.88 23.78 3.01
C LEU A 11 -12.83 22.60 2.74
N GLU A 12 -13.94 22.49 3.47
CA GLU A 12 -14.95 21.45 3.25
C GLU A 12 -15.62 21.58 1.87
N ALA A 13 -15.92 22.80 1.44
CA ALA A 13 -16.46 23.05 0.10
C ALA A 13 -15.46 22.64 -1.01
N CYS A 14 -14.18 22.94 -0.81
CA CYS A 14 -13.11 22.50 -1.71
C CYS A 14 -12.97 20.97 -1.73
N GLU A 15 -12.99 20.31 -0.57
CA GLU A 15 -12.94 18.83 -0.46
C GLU A 15 -14.15 18.19 -1.14
N GLU A 16 -15.35 18.74 -0.96
CA GLU A 16 -16.54 18.21 -1.60
C GLU A 16 -16.53 18.43 -3.12
N ALA A 17 -16.00 19.56 -3.59
CA ALA A 17 -15.81 19.82 -5.01
C ALA A 17 -14.83 18.81 -5.64
N VAL A 18 -13.72 18.51 -4.97
CA VAL A 18 -12.77 17.45 -5.37
C VAL A 18 -13.50 16.09 -5.41
N ARG A 19 -14.21 15.73 -4.34
CA ARG A 19 -14.87 14.42 -4.20
C ARG A 19 -15.95 14.16 -5.26
N ARG A 20 -16.76 15.18 -5.59
CA ARG A 20 -17.90 15.00 -6.50
C ARG A 20 -17.56 15.20 -7.96
N ARG A 21 -16.66 16.13 -8.28
CA ARG A 21 -16.45 16.64 -9.64
C ARG A 21 -14.98 16.84 -10.00
N GLY A 22 -14.04 16.48 -9.14
CA GLY A 22 -12.62 16.68 -9.36
C GLY A 22 -12.03 15.75 -10.43
N ARG A 23 -11.27 16.30 -11.37
CA ARG A 23 -10.42 15.54 -12.28
C ARG A 23 -8.96 15.73 -11.91
N VAL A 24 -8.28 14.69 -11.47
CA VAL A 24 -6.85 14.75 -11.15
C VAL A 24 -6.04 15.00 -12.42
N LEU A 25 -5.22 16.07 -12.43
CA LEU A 25 -4.37 16.48 -13.54
C LEU A 25 -2.92 16.01 -13.38
N ALA A 26 -2.40 16.05 -12.15
CA ALA A 26 -1.04 15.65 -11.82
C ALA A 26 -0.97 15.24 -10.35
N THR A 27 -0.06 14.33 -10.01
CA THR A 27 0.15 13.88 -8.64
C THR A 27 1.61 13.59 -8.38
N THR A 28 2.09 14.02 -7.23
CA THR A 28 3.34 13.58 -6.60
C THR A 28 3.01 12.91 -5.29
N THR A 29 4.03 12.43 -4.59
CA THR A 29 3.90 11.71 -3.32
C THR A 29 3.23 12.52 -2.20
N HIS A 30 3.21 13.86 -2.30
CA HIS A 30 2.59 14.75 -1.31
C HIS A 30 1.63 15.79 -1.90
N LEU A 31 1.52 15.85 -3.22
CA LEU A 31 0.78 16.90 -3.91
C LEU A 31 -0.15 16.29 -4.94
N SER A 32 -1.40 16.74 -4.94
CA SER A 32 -2.34 16.39 -6.00
C SER A 32 -2.92 17.66 -6.61
N LEU A 33 -2.80 17.81 -7.92
CA LEU A 33 -3.41 18.88 -8.69
C LEU A 33 -4.73 18.37 -9.26
N VAL A 34 -5.84 18.98 -8.85
CA VAL A 34 -7.19 18.59 -9.24
C VAL A 34 -7.85 19.74 -9.99
N ASP A 35 -8.36 19.44 -11.19
CA ASP A 35 -9.25 20.30 -11.97
C ASP A 35 -10.66 20.21 -11.37
N VAL A 36 -11.25 21.34 -11.01
CA VAL A 36 -12.66 21.47 -10.61
C VAL A 36 -13.30 22.57 -11.46
N GLU A 37 -14.63 22.62 -11.50
CA GLU A 37 -15.36 23.62 -12.35
C GLU A 37 -14.92 25.06 -12.04
N ASP A 38 -14.65 25.36 -10.77
CA ASP A 38 -14.27 26.69 -10.28
C ASP A 38 -12.75 26.95 -10.30
N GLY A 39 -11.94 26.06 -10.90
CA GLY A 39 -10.49 26.27 -11.07
C GLY A 39 -9.64 25.04 -10.77
N LYS A 40 -8.41 25.26 -10.30
CA LYS A 40 -7.48 24.17 -9.95
C LYS A 40 -7.19 24.18 -8.45
N LEU A 41 -7.33 23.03 -7.81
CA LEU A 41 -7.01 22.82 -6.42
C LEU A 41 -5.71 22.04 -6.29
N ILE A 42 -4.85 22.47 -5.36
CA ILE A 42 -3.64 21.74 -4.98
C ILE A 42 -3.86 21.21 -3.58
N ARG A 43 -3.92 19.89 -3.46
CA ARG A 43 -4.01 19.19 -2.19
C ARG A 43 -2.60 18.89 -1.70
N ILE A 44 -2.34 19.19 -0.43
CA ILE A 44 -1.07 18.93 0.25
C ILE A 44 -1.36 17.91 1.36
N GLY A 45 -0.71 16.75 1.32
CA GLY A 45 -0.87 15.69 2.32
C GLY A 45 -1.19 14.33 1.71
N ALA A 46 -1.50 13.35 2.56
CA ALA A 46 -1.85 12.01 2.11
C ALA A 46 -3.18 12.05 1.30
N PRO A 47 -3.21 11.45 0.11
CA PRO A 47 -4.45 11.34 -0.66
C PRO A 47 -5.46 10.46 0.11
N PRO A 48 -6.78 10.69 -0.04
CA PRO A 48 -7.78 9.72 0.39
C PRO A 48 -7.49 8.36 -0.23
N ARG A 49 -7.72 7.28 0.51
CA ARG A 49 -7.39 5.92 0.04
C ARG A 49 -8.09 5.53 -1.25
N LEU A 50 -9.30 6.03 -1.45
CA LEU A 50 -10.03 5.83 -2.70
C LEU A 50 -9.26 6.41 -3.91
N GLU A 51 -8.70 7.61 -3.77
CA GLU A 51 -7.88 8.25 -4.81
C GLU A 51 -6.55 7.50 -5.01
N PHE A 52 -5.89 7.11 -3.92
CA PHE A 52 -4.67 6.29 -3.98
C PHE A 52 -4.92 4.98 -4.75
N VAL A 53 -6.05 4.33 -4.48
CA VAL A 53 -6.46 3.10 -5.15
C VAL A 53 -6.76 3.32 -6.62
N GLU A 54 -7.46 4.39 -6.99
CA GLU A 54 -7.70 4.71 -8.39
C GLU A 54 -6.39 5.00 -9.14
N TRP A 55 -5.42 5.68 -8.54
CA TRP A 55 -4.13 5.93 -9.22
C TRP A 55 -3.31 4.67 -9.40
N ARG A 56 -3.30 3.82 -8.36
CA ARG A 56 -2.41 2.66 -8.31
C ARG A 56 -2.97 1.44 -9.00
N TYR A 57 -4.28 1.22 -8.85
CA TYR A 57 -5.00 0.04 -9.35
C TYR A 57 -6.13 0.40 -10.32
N GLY A 58 -6.37 1.67 -10.61
CA GLY A 58 -7.36 2.07 -11.61
C GLY A 58 -6.93 1.73 -13.04
N PRO A 59 -7.84 1.95 -14.01
CA PRO A 59 -7.59 1.66 -15.41
C PRO A 59 -6.46 2.56 -15.93
N ARG A 60 -5.36 1.97 -16.39
CA ARG A 60 -4.33 2.71 -17.12
C ARG A 60 -4.83 3.00 -18.53
N SER A 61 -4.63 4.23 -19.00
CA SER A 61 -5.10 4.75 -20.30
C SER A 61 -4.46 4.08 -21.54
N SER A 62 -3.86 2.90 -21.40
CA SER A 62 -3.13 2.20 -22.46
C SER A 62 -3.16 0.68 -22.31
N GLU A 63 -4.27 0.10 -21.86
CA GLU A 63 -4.53 -1.32 -22.12
C GLU A 63 -5.34 -1.42 -23.41
N GLU A 64 -4.64 -1.55 -24.53
CA GLU A 64 -5.22 -2.08 -25.74
C GLU A 64 -5.78 -3.47 -25.41
N SER A 65 -7.12 -3.56 -25.30
CA SER A 65 -7.78 -4.79 -24.87
C SER A 65 -7.30 -5.91 -25.78
N SER A 66 -6.56 -6.89 -25.25
CA SER A 66 -6.26 -8.08 -26.04
C SER A 66 -7.61 -8.68 -26.43
N ARG A 67 -7.89 -8.79 -27.73
CA ARG A 67 -9.17 -9.33 -28.21
C ARG A 67 -9.39 -10.69 -27.54
N PRO A 68 -10.49 -10.87 -26.78
CA PRO A 68 -10.71 -12.12 -26.06
C PRO A 68 -10.76 -13.28 -27.06
N GLY A 69 -10.03 -14.36 -26.75
CA GLY A 69 -10.03 -15.57 -27.55
C GLY A 69 -11.43 -16.18 -27.69
N PHE A 70 -11.62 -17.07 -28.65
CA PHE A 70 -12.91 -17.70 -28.95
C PHE A 70 -13.64 -18.23 -27.70
N TRP A 71 -12.93 -18.93 -26.81
CA TRP A 71 -13.49 -19.45 -25.56
C TRP A 71 -13.90 -18.37 -24.56
N ALA A 72 -13.14 -17.27 -24.46
CA ALA A 72 -13.50 -16.14 -23.59
C ALA A 72 -14.77 -15.42 -24.09
N ARG A 73 -14.99 -15.33 -25.41
CA ARG A 73 -16.23 -14.80 -26.01
C ARG A 73 -17.43 -15.74 -25.85
N LEU A 74 -17.19 -17.04 -25.83
CA LEU A 74 -18.23 -18.04 -25.60
C LEU A 74 -18.69 -18.03 -24.14
N LEU A 75 -17.74 -17.88 -23.21
CA LEU A 75 -17.99 -17.89 -21.77
C LEU A 75 -18.41 -16.53 -21.22
N SER A 76 -18.20 -15.41 -21.93
CA SER A 76 -18.64 -14.06 -21.50
C SER A 76 -20.16 -13.86 -21.46
N ARG A 77 -20.95 -14.87 -21.87
CA ARG A 77 -22.41 -14.90 -21.69
C ARG A 77 -22.84 -15.54 -20.37
N LEU A 78 -21.92 -16.18 -19.67
CA LEU A 78 -22.14 -16.60 -18.30
C LEU A 78 -21.94 -15.38 -17.39
N PRO A 79 -22.70 -15.25 -16.29
CA PRO A 79 -22.40 -14.25 -15.28
C PRO A 79 -20.95 -14.44 -14.85
N SER A 80 -20.20 -13.35 -14.70
CA SER A 80 -18.85 -13.40 -14.13
C SER A 80 -18.93 -14.18 -12.82
N PRO A 81 -18.07 -15.20 -12.61
CA PRO A 81 -18.02 -15.86 -11.31
C PRO A 81 -17.79 -14.78 -10.24
N PRO A 82 -18.54 -14.78 -9.14
CA PRO A 82 -18.36 -13.77 -8.11
C PRO A 82 -16.91 -13.85 -7.61
N VAL A 83 -16.26 -12.69 -7.50
CA VAL A 83 -14.87 -12.60 -7.05
C VAL A 83 -14.86 -12.80 -5.53
N GLY A 84 -14.92 -14.06 -5.11
CA GLY A 84 -15.26 -14.47 -3.75
C GLY A 84 -16.67 -15.07 -3.71
N GLY A 85 -16.78 -16.32 -3.25
CA GLY A 85 -18.04 -17.05 -3.18
C GLY A 85 -19.16 -16.26 -2.50
N TYR A 86 -20.36 -16.36 -3.06
CA TYR A 86 -21.58 -15.78 -2.49
C TYR A 86 -21.96 -16.53 -1.21
N ASP A 87 -21.79 -15.90 -0.04
CA ASP A 87 -22.36 -16.36 1.23
C ASP A 87 -23.34 -15.29 1.77
N PRO A 88 -24.66 -15.46 1.60
CA PRO A 88 -25.66 -14.49 2.03
C PRO A 88 -25.94 -14.51 3.55
N TYR A 89 -25.23 -15.33 4.35
CA TYR A 89 -25.53 -15.53 5.77
C TYR A 89 -24.47 -15.05 6.77
N LYS A 90 -23.32 -14.50 6.33
CA LYS A 90 -22.30 -14.00 7.26
C LYS A 90 -22.28 -12.46 7.33
N GLY A 91 -22.46 -11.94 8.55
CA GLY A 91 -22.20 -10.54 8.91
C GLY A 91 -20.71 -10.20 8.91
N PHE A 92 -20.34 -9.06 9.51
CA PHE A 92 -19.02 -8.39 9.50
C PHE A 92 -17.77 -9.31 9.69
N GLU A 93 -17.88 -10.41 10.44
CA GLU A 93 -16.76 -11.37 10.64
C GLU A 93 -16.52 -12.34 9.47
N GLY A 94 -17.46 -12.45 8.52
CA GLY A 94 -17.36 -13.32 7.34
C GLY A 94 -16.44 -12.83 6.23
N ALA A 95 -16.10 -11.54 6.20
CA ALA A 95 -15.25 -10.94 5.16
C ALA A 95 -13.78 -11.39 5.23
N LEU A 96 -13.34 -11.91 6.39
CA LEU A 96 -11.96 -12.31 6.64
C LEU A 96 -11.65 -13.77 6.27
N ARG A 97 -12.66 -14.61 5.97
CA ARG A 97 -12.48 -16.05 5.72
C ARG A 97 -12.74 -16.43 4.26
N SER A 98 -11.93 -17.34 3.73
CA SER A 98 -12.20 -18.02 2.45
C SER A 98 -13.15 -19.23 2.61
N GLU A 99 -13.92 -19.52 1.56
CA GLU A 99 -14.66 -20.78 1.31
C GLU A 99 -14.08 -21.42 0.02
N PRO A 100 -14.25 -22.73 -0.27
CA PRO A 100 -13.74 -23.94 0.38
C PRO A 100 -12.43 -24.49 -0.26
N TRP A 101 -11.77 -25.39 0.48
CA TRP A 101 -10.45 -26.06 0.35
C TRP A 101 -9.89 -26.49 -1.04
N LEU A 102 -10.66 -26.43 -2.14
CA LEU A 102 -10.21 -26.90 -3.47
C LEU A 102 -9.74 -25.79 -4.43
N ALA A 103 -9.96 -24.51 -4.10
CA ALA A 103 -9.58 -23.37 -4.94
C ALA A 103 -8.82 -22.30 -4.13
N SER A 104 -7.77 -22.74 -3.41
CA SER A 104 -6.86 -21.77 -2.79
C SER A 104 -6.02 -21.11 -3.89
N PRO A 105 -6.02 -19.78 -4.03
CA PRO A 105 -5.18 -19.09 -5.00
C PRO A 105 -3.68 -19.35 -4.77
N PHE A 106 -3.30 -19.78 -3.56
CA PHE A 106 -1.93 -20.19 -3.24
C PHE A 106 -1.55 -21.51 -3.92
N LEU A 107 -2.50 -22.43 -4.09
CA LEU A 107 -2.29 -23.68 -4.84
C LEU A 107 -2.28 -23.43 -6.34
N GLU A 108 -3.17 -22.57 -6.85
CA GLU A 108 -3.21 -22.19 -8.27
C GLU A 108 -1.91 -21.51 -8.72
N GLN A 109 -1.30 -20.73 -7.83
CA GLN A 109 -0.07 -19.99 -8.07
C GLN A 109 1.18 -20.67 -7.49
N ALA A 110 1.14 -21.99 -7.25
CA ALA A 110 2.26 -22.71 -6.65
C ALA A 110 3.56 -22.58 -7.47
N SER A 111 3.48 -22.64 -8.81
CA SER A 111 4.65 -22.52 -9.69
C SER A 111 5.35 -21.16 -9.60
N PRO A 112 4.67 -20.00 -9.79
CA PRO A 112 5.32 -18.70 -9.64
C PRO A 112 5.78 -18.42 -8.21
N LEU A 113 5.07 -18.90 -7.19
CA LEU A 113 5.55 -18.81 -5.79
C LEU A 113 6.82 -19.64 -5.58
N THR A 114 6.90 -20.83 -6.19
CA THR A 114 8.12 -21.66 -6.13
C THR A 114 9.31 -20.95 -6.74
N TYR A 115 9.13 -20.32 -7.89
CA TYR A 115 10.18 -19.53 -8.52
C TYR A 115 10.57 -18.31 -7.67
N LEU A 116 9.60 -17.59 -7.10
CA LEU A 116 9.90 -16.45 -6.23
C LEU A 116 10.76 -16.86 -5.02
N PHE A 117 10.34 -17.89 -4.29
CA PHE A 117 11.00 -18.29 -3.05
C PHE A 117 12.27 -19.11 -3.24
N SER A 118 12.59 -19.55 -4.47
CA SER A 118 13.92 -20.07 -4.79
C SER A 118 14.96 -18.96 -4.96
N GLU A 119 14.53 -17.76 -5.36
CA GLU A 119 15.43 -16.64 -5.67
C GLU A 119 15.51 -15.61 -4.54
N VAL A 120 14.42 -15.43 -3.79
CA VAL A 120 14.28 -14.32 -2.83
C VAL A 120 13.90 -14.85 -1.45
N PRO A 121 14.74 -14.63 -0.41
CA PRO A 121 14.37 -14.97 0.96
C PRO A 121 13.34 -13.98 1.50
N LEU A 122 12.42 -14.45 2.34
CA LEU A 122 11.39 -13.62 2.96
C LEU A 122 11.98 -12.46 3.77
N ALA A 123 13.13 -12.70 4.42
CA ALA A 123 13.92 -11.67 5.12
C ALA A 123 15.43 -11.95 4.95
N PRO A 124 16.29 -10.91 4.99
CA PRO A 124 17.72 -11.07 4.75
C PRO A 124 18.41 -11.93 5.82
N VAL A 125 17.91 -11.92 7.06
CA VAL A 125 18.49 -12.66 8.19
C VAL A 125 17.38 -13.34 8.98
N CYS A 126 17.54 -14.63 9.24
CA CYS A 126 16.69 -15.42 10.11
C CYS A 126 17.10 -15.21 11.58
N PRO A 127 16.18 -14.87 12.49
CA PRO A 127 16.49 -14.70 13.91
C PRO A 127 17.03 -15.96 14.61
N SER A 128 16.74 -17.15 14.06
CA SER A 128 17.15 -18.44 14.62
C SER A 128 18.53 -18.89 14.11
N CYS A 129 18.70 -19.02 12.78
CA CYS A 129 19.94 -19.59 12.21
C CYS A 129 20.92 -18.55 11.68
N HIS A 130 20.56 -17.25 11.71
CA HIS A 130 21.34 -16.12 11.18
C HIS A 130 21.67 -16.19 9.68
N GLY A 131 21.17 -17.19 8.94
CA GLY A 131 21.19 -17.26 7.48
C GLY A 131 20.01 -16.52 6.84
N PRO A 132 19.89 -16.51 5.51
CA PRO A 132 18.72 -15.93 4.85
C PRO A 132 17.45 -16.68 5.24
N LEU A 133 16.35 -15.96 5.50
CA LEU A 133 15.10 -16.60 5.86
C LEU A 133 14.38 -17.08 4.59
N ALA A 134 14.74 -18.28 4.15
CA ALA A 134 14.07 -18.94 3.04
C ALA A 134 12.66 -19.40 3.46
N LEU A 135 11.72 -19.38 2.53
CA LEU A 135 10.34 -19.81 2.75
C LEU A 135 10.00 -20.94 1.78
N ARG A 136 9.28 -21.97 2.24
CA ARG A 136 8.73 -22.97 1.31
C ARG A 136 7.45 -22.41 0.68
N PRO A 137 7.17 -22.67 -0.61
CA PRO A 137 6.04 -22.03 -1.28
C PRO A 137 4.68 -22.28 -0.61
N TRP A 138 4.46 -23.47 -0.05
CA TRP A 138 3.23 -23.81 0.67
C TRP A 138 3.17 -23.26 2.11
N GLU A 139 4.28 -22.80 2.68
CA GLU A 139 4.29 -22.12 3.98
C GLU A 139 3.87 -20.65 3.84
N PHE A 140 3.86 -20.10 2.62
CA PHE A 140 3.41 -18.72 2.38
C PHE A 140 1.96 -18.50 2.83
N GLN A 141 1.07 -19.46 2.59
CA GLN A 141 -0.32 -19.38 3.05
C GLN A 141 -0.45 -19.48 4.58
N ARG A 142 0.59 -19.96 5.28
CA ARG A 142 0.60 -20.14 6.74
C ARG A 142 1.22 -18.98 7.49
N ILE A 143 1.73 -17.98 6.77
CA ILE A 143 2.23 -16.76 7.38
C ILE A 143 1.09 -16.08 8.15
N GLU A 144 1.36 -15.67 9.39
CA GLU A 144 0.44 -14.89 10.21
C GLU A 144 0.97 -13.48 10.42
N ILE A 145 0.07 -12.50 10.49
CA ILE A 145 0.39 -11.18 11.02
C ILE A 145 0.19 -11.23 12.53
N LEU A 146 1.15 -10.68 13.29
CA LEU A 146 1.13 -10.60 14.74
C LEU A 146 1.30 -9.14 15.19
N ALA A 147 0.89 -8.87 16.44
CA ALA A 147 1.26 -7.64 17.12
C ALA A 147 2.62 -7.85 17.79
N GLY A 148 3.64 -7.13 17.33
CA GLY A 148 4.98 -7.14 17.90
C GLY A 148 5.22 -5.95 18.85
N PRO A 149 6.33 -5.98 19.61
CA PRO A 149 6.69 -4.92 20.55
C PRO A 149 7.04 -3.59 19.88
N HIS A 150 7.51 -3.63 18.63
CA HIS A 150 7.93 -2.44 17.88
C HIS A 150 6.98 -2.09 16.72
N GLY A 151 5.86 -2.82 16.59
CA GLY A 151 4.96 -2.68 15.46
C GLY A 151 4.39 -4.02 15.02
N PRO A 152 3.70 -4.05 13.87
CA PRO A 152 3.22 -5.31 13.29
C PRO A 152 4.40 -6.23 12.94
N SER A 153 4.22 -7.52 13.20
CA SER A 153 5.22 -8.55 12.96
C SER A 153 4.63 -9.68 12.13
N VAL A 154 5.50 -10.55 11.63
CA VAL A 154 5.14 -11.69 10.79
C VAL A 154 5.68 -12.96 11.42
N LEU A 155 4.83 -13.96 11.56
CA LEU A 155 5.21 -15.32 11.95
C LEU A 155 5.44 -16.16 10.70
N ALA A 156 6.63 -16.75 10.58
CA ALA A 156 6.97 -17.63 9.46
C ALA A 156 7.88 -18.77 9.91
N VAL A 157 7.89 -19.86 9.15
CA VAL A 157 8.79 -20.99 9.36
C VAL A 157 9.97 -20.88 8.39
N CYS A 158 11.19 -20.84 8.92
CA CYS A 158 12.40 -20.81 8.09
C CYS A 158 12.59 -22.18 7.42
N ALA A 159 12.68 -22.19 6.08
CA ALA A 159 12.85 -23.42 5.31
C ALA A 159 14.21 -24.12 5.55
N ILE A 160 15.21 -23.38 6.05
CA ILE A 160 16.58 -23.88 6.30
C ILE A 160 16.70 -24.56 7.66
N CYS A 161 16.29 -23.89 8.74
CA CYS A 161 16.42 -24.41 10.11
C CYS A 161 15.12 -24.97 10.69
N ASP A 162 14.03 -24.97 9.92
CA ASP A 162 12.70 -25.48 10.31
C ASP A 162 12.13 -24.84 11.58
N THR A 163 12.63 -23.66 11.95
CA THR A 163 12.24 -22.95 13.17
C THR A 163 11.23 -21.87 12.83
N GLU A 164 10.17 -21.82 13.64
CA GLU A 164 9.21 -20.72 13.62
C GLU A 164 9.85 -19.47 14.22
N VAL A 165 9.78 -18.36 13.48
CA VAL A 165 10.43 -17.10 13.81
C VAL A 165 9.49 -15.94 13.59
N VAL A 166 9.66 -14.91 14.43
CA VAL A 166 8.92 -13.65 14.33
C VAL A 166 9.84 -12.60 13.72
N LEU A 167 9.35 -11.90 12.71
CA LEU A 167 10.06 -10.85 11.98
C LEU A 167 9.29 -9.54 12.06
N ASP A 168 9.97 -8.42 11.89
CA ASP A 168 9.29 -7.15 11.64
C ASP A 168 8.55 -7.24 10.29
N LEU A 169 7.31 -6.71 10.22
CA LEU A 169 6.56 -6.67 8.97
C LEU A 169 7.33 -5.92 7.88
N LEU A 170 8.07 -4.87 8.22
CA LEU A 170 8.84 -4.07 7.27
C LEU A 170 9.98 -4.87 6.62
N GLU A 171 10.61 -5.79 7.36
CA GLU A 171 11.66 -6.67 6.82
C GLU A 171 11.08 -7.67 5.81
N ALA A 172 9.88 -8.21 6.10
CA ALA A 172 9.20 -9.17 5.23
C ALA A 172 8.42 -8.52 4.08
N ARG A 173 8.08 -7.22 4.21
CA ARG A 173 7.19 -6.46 3.32
C ARG A 173 7.55 -6.58 1.84
N PRO A 174 8.83 -6.43 1.39
CA PRO A 174 9.15 -6.49 -0.04
C PRO A 174 8.70 -7.81 -0.68
N VAL A 175 8.96 -8.93 -0.02
CA VAL A 175 8.60 -10.26 -0.52
C VAL A 175 7.10 -10.50 -0.37
N LEU A 176 6.49 -10.10 0.74
CA LEU A 176 5.05 -10.19 0.93
C LEU A 176 4.28 -9.45 -0.16
N ARG A 177 4.72 -8.25 -0.56
CA ARG A 177 4.09 -7.48 -1.65
C ARG A 177 4.11 -8.25 -2.97
N VAL A 178 5.27 -8.80 -3.33
CA VAL A 178 5.42 -9.56 -4.59
C VAL A 178 4.60 -10.85 -4.54
N ALA A 179 4.70 -11.62 -3.46
CA ALA A 179 4.00 -12.89 -3.31
C ALA A 179 2.48 -12.72 -3.23
N LEU A 180 1.99 -11.68 -2.53
CA LEU A 180 0.56 -11.33 -2.50
C LEU A 180 0.07 -10.86 -3.87
N GLY A 181 0.89 -10.12 -4.63
CA GLY A 181 0.58 -9.75 -6.02
C GLY A 181 0.51 -10.94 -6.98
N ILE A 182 1.25 -12.02 -6.71
CA ILE A 182 1.14 -13.28 -7.45
C ILE A 182 -0.21 -13.97 -7.16
N VAL A 183 -0.59 -14.08 -5.88
CA VAL A 183 -1.86 -14.74 -5.48
C VAL A 183 -3.10 -13.85 -5.61
N THR A 184 -2.93 -12.56 -5.89
CA THR A 184 -4.01 -11.62 -6.22
C THR A 184 -3.58 -10.81 -7.44
N PRO A 185 -3.67 -11.41 -8.64
CA PRO A 185 -3.23 -10.79 -9.88
C PRO A 185 -3.89 -9.43 -10.10
N GLN A 186 -3.18 -8.53 -10.80
CA GLN A 186 -3.64 -7.17 -11.07
C GLN A 186 -5.10 -7.08 -11.55
N PRO A 187 -5.59 -7.86 -12.55
CA PRO A 187 -6.98 -7.76 -12.99
C PRO A 187 -8.00 -8.02 -11.87
N VAL A 188 -7.71 -8.96 -10.97
CA VAL A 188 -8.55 -9.26 -9.79
C VAL A 188 -8.46 -8.11 -8.80
N LEU A 189 -7.24 -7.64 -8.51
CA LEU A 189 -7.02 -6.53 -7.59
C LEU A 189 -7.78 -5.28 -8.04
N ARG A 190 -7.75 -4.92 -9.33
CA ARG A 190 -8.50 -3.77 -9.87
C ARG A 190 -10.00 -3.87 -9.64
N GLN A 191 -10.57 -5.07 -9.76
CA GLN A 191 -12.01 -5.29 -9.59
C GLN A 191 -12.46 -5.10 -8.14
N ILE A 192 -11.60 -5.47 -7.17
CA ILE A 192 -11.96 -5.49 -5.74
C ILE A 192 -11.37 -4.31 -4.95
N ALA A 193 -10.40 -3.58 -5.51
CA ALA A 193 -9.63 -2.58 -4.79
C ALA A 193 -10.50 -1.47 -4.18
N THR A 194 -11.47 -0.94 -4.93
CA THR A 194 -12.39 0.08 -4.39
C THR A 194 -13.18 -0.43 -3.19
N GLY A 195 -13.67 -1.67 -3.25
CA GLY A 195 -14.37 -2.30 -2.12
C GLY A 195 -13.46 -2.47 -0.91
N ALA A 196 -12.27 -3.01 -1.13
CA ALA A 196 -11.27 -3.23 -0.07
C ALA A 196 -10.87 -1.93 0.62
N ALA A 197 -10.72 -0.83 -0.14
CA ALA A 197 -10.40 0.49 0.41
C ALA A 197 -11.50 1.02 1.32
N LEU A 198 -12.76 0.93 0.87
CA LEU A 198 -13.93 1.36 1.64
C LEU A 198 -14.11 0.53 2.92
N GLU A 199 -13.93 -0.79 2.83
CA GLU A 199 -13.96 -1.68 4.00
C GLU A 199 -12.84 -1.35 4.98
N MET A 200 -11.61 -1.15 4.49
CA MET A 200 -10.48 -0.78 5.32
C MET A 200 -10.68 0.57 6.00
N ASP A 201 -11.24 1.57 5.30
CA ASP A 201 -11.60 2.86 5.88
C ASP A 201 -12.68 2.72 6.96
N ALA A 202 -13.72 1.91 6.71
CA ALA A 202 -14.77 1.66 7.69
C ALA A 202 -14.24 0.99 8.97
N MET A 203 -13.17 0.19 8.88
CA MET A 203 -12.49 -0.39 10.04
C MET A 203 -11.60 0.59 10.80
N GLY A 204 -11.33 1.79 10.27
CA GLY A 204 -10.40 2.76 10.85
C GLY A 204 -9.00 2.74 10.23
N GLY A 205 -8.85 2.16 9.04
CA GLY A 205 -7.64 2.23 8.21
C GLY A 205 -6.64 1.08 8.39
N PRO A 206 -5.45 1.20 7.77
CA PRO A 206 -4.42 0.15 7.71
C PRO A 206 -3.98 -0.37 9.08
N LYS A 207 -3.81 0.53 10.06
CA LYS A 207 -3.42 0.13 11.43
C LYS A 207 -4.50 -0.72 12.09
N ALA A 208 -5.78 -0.40 11.87
CA ALA A 208 -6.89 -1.17 12.40
C ALA A 208 -7.02 -2.52 11.69
N LEU A 209 -6.80 -2.56 10.36
CA LEU A 209 -6.72 -3.81 9.60
C LEU A 209 -5.60 -4.72 10.15
N LEU A 210 -4.37 -4.21 10.27
CA LEU A 210 -3.24 -4.98 10.81
C LEU A 210 -3.49 -5.43 12.25
N GLY A 211 -4.10 -4.57 13.08
CA GLY A 211 -4.50 -4.91 14.44
C GLY A 211 -5.55 -6.02 14.48
N SER A 212 -6.54 -5.99 13.57
CA SER A 212 -7.55 -7.03 13.42
C SER A 212 -6.91 -8.36 13.00
N LEU A 213 -6.08 -8.35 11.95
CA LEU A 213 -5.35 -9.53 11.48
C LEU A 213 -4.47 -10.14 12.59
N ALA A 214 -3.77 -9.28 13.35
CA ALA A 214 -2.95 -9.68 14.47
C ALA A 214 -3.75 -10.29 15.63
N SER A 215 -4.87 -9.66 15.99
CA SER A 215 -5.70 -10.12 17.11
C SER A 215 -6.33 -11.49 16.86
N ALA A 216 -6.74 -11.74 15.62
CA ALA A 216 -7.37 -12.98 15.22
C ALA A 216 -6.40 -14.03 14.70
N ARG A 217 -5.10 -13.69 14.56
CA ARG A 217 -4.03 -14.55 14.06
C ARG A 217 -4.40 -15.25 12.74
N HIS A 218 -4.97 -14.48 11.81
CA HIS A 218 -5.34 -15.02 10.51
C HIS A 218 -4.08 -15.37 9.71
N ALA A 219 -4.02 -16.61 9.22
CA ALA A 219 -3.03 -16.99 8.24
C ALA A 219 -3.37 -16.35 6.88
N LEU A 220 -2.37 -16.05 6.05
CA LEU A 220 -2.59 -15.44 4.73
C LEU A 220 -3.52 -16.27 3.84
N GLY A 221 -3.49 -17.60 3.98
CA GLY A 221 -4.34 -18.57 3.29
C GLY A 221 -5.82 -18.43 3.62
N ASP A 222 -6.12 -17.98 4.84
CA ASP A 222 -7.50 -17.84 5.30
C ASP A 222 -8.13 -16.54 4.81
N LEU A 223 -7.31 -15.57 4.37
CA LEU A 223 -7.79 -14.26 3.96
C LEU A 223 -8.69 -14.31 2.73
N GLY A 224 -9.89 -13.74 2.88
CA GLY A 224 -10.76 -13.38 1.77
C GLY A 224 -10.07 -12.46 0.75
N SER A 225 -10.66 -12.33 -0.43
CA SER A 225 -10.14 -11.48 -1.51
C SER A 225 -10.02 -10.02 -1.07
N GLN A 226 -11.03 -9.49 -0.35
CA GLN A 226 -11.04 -8.12 0.17
C GLN A 226 -9.94 -7.88 1.21
N ALA A 227 -9.85 -8.74 2.21
CA ALA A 227 -8.85 -8.64 3.27
C ALA A 227 -7.42 -8.68 2.71
N ARG A 228 -7.18 -9.55 1.73
CA ARG A 228 -5.89 -9.64 1.04
C ARG A 228 -5.59 -8.42 0.17
N ALA A 229 -6.58 -7.88 -0.54
CA ALA A 229 -6.42 -6.61 -1.26
C ALA A 229 -6.09 -5.45 -0.30
N GLY A 230 -6.79 -5.37 0.84
CA GLY A 230 -6.50 -4.40 1.90
C GLY A 230 -5.08 -4.55 2.47
N LEU A 231 -4.61 -5.80 2.64
CA LEU A 231 -3.24 -6.06 3.07
C LEU A 231 -2.22 -5.60 2.00
N ILE A 232 -2.46 -5.89 0.72
CA ILE A 232 -1.60 -5.39 -0.38
C ILE A 232 -1.54 -3.86 -0.35
N MET A 233 -2.69 -3.19 -0.21
CA MET A 233 -2.76 -1.73 -0.09
C MET A 233 -1.97 -1.21 1.09
N THR A 234 -2.12 -1.85 2.25
CA THR A 234 -1.40 -1.47 3.48
C THR A 234 0.12 -1.60 3.30
N LEU A 235 0.59 -2.71 2.71
CA LEU A 235 2.02 -2.91 2.44
C LEU A 235 2.55 -1.93 1.39
N ASP A 236 1.72 -1.54 0.44
CA ASP A 236 2.04 -0.52 -0.56
C ASP A 236 2.13 0.87 0.10
N GLU A 237 1.16 1.27 0.92
CA GLU A 237 1.19 2.53 1.68
C GLU A 237 2.44 2.64 2.57
N LEU A 238 2.80 1.56 3.30
CA LEU A 238 4.03 1.52 4.10
C LEU A 238 5.29 1.68 3.24
N ALA A 239 5.28 1.17 2.02
CA ALA A 239 6.39 1.33 1.09
C ALA A 239 6.58 2.77 0.63
N GLU A 240 5.48 3.43 0.29
CA GLU A 240 5.50 4.81 -0.17
C GLU A 240 5.95 5.72 0.98
N LEU A 241 5.52 5.44 2.21
CA LEU A 241 5.97 6.18 3.40
C LEU A 241 7.48 6.05 3.63
N GLU A 242 8.04 4.85 3.53
CA GLU A 242 9.48 4.63 3.68
C GLU A 242 10.28 5.36 2.58
N ALA A 243 9.79 5.32 1.34
CA ALA A 243 10.43 6.03 0.22
C ALA A 243 10.42 7.56 0.44
N LEU A 244 9.31 8.09 0.96
CA LEU A 244 9.17 9.48 1.33
C LEU A 244 10.14 9.91 2.43
N GLU A 245 10.23 9.13 3.50
CA GLU A 245 11.16 9.42 4.61
C GLU A 245 12.62 9.41 4.12
N ALA A 246 12.97 8.48 3.23
CA ALA A 246 14.30 8.43 2.63
C ALA A 246 14.60 9.65 1.74
N GLU A 247 13.62 10.12 0.96
CA GLU A 247 13.75 11.32 0.13
C GLU A 247 13.85 12.58 0.99
N TRP A 248 13.02 12.70 2.03
CA TRP A 248 13.06 13.81 2.97
C TRP A 248 14.41 13.88 3.69
N ARG A 249 14.92 12.76 4.21
CA ARG A 249 16.24 12.71 4.84
C ARG A 249 17.36 13.15 3.90
N ARG A 250 17.30 12.75 2.63
CA ARG A 250 18.26 13.20 1.61
C ARG A 250 18.16 14.71 1.37
N ALA A 251 16.94 15.26 1.35
CA ALA A 251 16.73 16.70 1.21
C ALA A 251 17.28 17.48 2.42
N GLU A 252 17.10 16.97 3.64
CA GLU A 252 17.69 17.56 4.84
C GLU A 252 19.22 17.52 4.83
N GLU A 253 19.82 16.42 4.37
CA GLU A 253 21.27 16.31 4.22
C GLU A 253 21.81 17.34 3.22
N ILE A 254 21.15 17.50 2.07
CA ILE A 254 21.52 18.51 1.06
C ILE A 254 21.39 19.92 1.65
N ALA A 255 20.29 20.21 2.37
CA ALA A 255 20.09 21.50 3.02
C ALA A 255 21.18 21.78 4.06
N ALA A 256 21.55 20.79 4.88
CA ALA A 256 22.62 20.93 5.87
C ALA A 256 24.00 21.19 5.23
N ILE A 257 24.30 20.53 4.09
CA ILE A 257 25.52 20.81 3.31
C ILE A 257 25.49 22.24 2.78
N MET A 258 24.37 22.68 2.19
CA MET A 258 24.22 24.04 1.66
C MET A 258 24.35 25.10 2.76
N ASP A 259 23.72 24.90 3.92
CA ASP A 259 23.82 25.81 5.04
C ASP A 259 25.25 25.88 5.58
N GLY A 260 25.98 24.76 5.61
CA GLY A 260 27.41 24.72 5.95
C GLY A 260 28.29 25.50 4.96
N GLU A 261 28.07 25.33 3.65
CA GLU A 261 28.84 26.02 2.61
C GLU A 261 28.50 27.51 2.47
N LEU A 262 27.25 27.91 2.74
CA LEU A 262 26.80 29.30 2.67
C LEU A 262 27.09 30.11 3.95
N SER A 263 27.31 29.44 5.08
CA SER A 263 27.66 30.09 6.36
C SER A 263 29.13 30.53 6.44
N ASP A 264 30.04 29.81 5.76
CA ASP A 264 31.49 30.03 5.83
C ASP A 264 32.06 30.82 4.63
N ILE A 265 31.26 31.68 3.99
CA ILE A 265 31.74 32.56 2.92
C ILE A 265 32.36 33.82 3.54
N PRO A 266 33.68 34.08 3.38
CA PRO A 266 34.32 35.28 3.92
C PRO A 266 33.65 36.55 3.42
N GLY A 267 33.14 37.37 4.34
CA GLY A 267 32.46 38.64 4.03
C GLY A 267 30.95 38.54 3.79
N PHE A 268 30.33 37.36 3.86
CA PHE A 268 28.89 37.20 3.67
C PHE A 268 28.04 37.92 4.74
N GLU A 269 28.44 37.86 6.01
CA GLU A 269 27.78 38.61 7.09
C GLU A 269 27.87 40.13 6.90
N ALA A 270 29.01 40.62 6.39
CA ALA A 270 29.18 42.04 6.06
C ALA A 270 28.29 42.47 4.88
N PHE A 271 28.14 41.61 3.87
CA PHE A 271 27.23 41.82 2.74
C PHE A 271 25.76 41.83 3.19
N ARG A 272 25.34 40.84 3.99
CA ARG A 272 23.99 40.72 4.55
C ARG A 272 23.60 41.97 5.34
N LYS A 273 24.51 42.48 6.18
CA LYS A 273 24.32 43.71 6.94
C LYS A 273 24.10 44.93 6.04
N ASN A 274 24.89 45.07 4.98
CA ASN A 274 24.80 46.20 4.04
C ASN A 274 23.48 46.20 3.24
N ILE A 275 22.94 45.02 2.90
CA ILE A 275 21.62 44.90 2.25
C ILE A 275 20.48 45.29 3.22
N LEU A 276 20.53 44.80 4.46
CA LEU A 276 19.53 45.11 5.48
C LEU A 276 19.52 46.59 5.87
N ASP A 277 20.70 47.23 5.91
CA ASP A 277 20.84 48.67 6.19
C ASP A 277 20.40 49.56 5.00
N ARG A 278 20.43 49.07 3.76
CA ARG A 278 19.95 49.78 2.56
C ARG A 278 18.44 49.66 2.31
N GLY A 279 17.79 48.68 2.95
CA GLY A 279 16.34 48.44 2.84
C GLY A 279 15.50 49.22 3.86
N ARG A 280 16.12 50.06 4.69
CA ARG A 280 15.48 50.90 5.71
C ARG A 280 15.61 52.38 5.33
#